data_AF-A0A1C4YLK6-F1
#
_entry.id   AF-A0A1C4YLK6-F1
#
_cell.length_a   1.000
_cell.length_b   1.000
_cell.length_c   1.000
_cell.angle_alpha   90.00
_cell.angle_beta   90.00
_cell.angle_gamma   90.00
#
_symmetry.space_group_name_H-M   'P 1'
#
loop_
_entity.id
_entity.type
_entity.pdbx_description
1 polymer ?
#
loop_
_entity_poly.entity_id
_entity_poly.type
_entity_poly.pdbx_seq_one_letter_code
_entity_poly.pdbx_strand_id
1 'polypeptide(L)'
;MIVAVVAALFAAFCYALSTTIQQRAAKRQPPRRSWDLRLLWRLLRTWSWQLGWMPSAAALLAQAVALRHGPLAVVQPLLSTGLFMAILIEAVWARRPVQRRDLVATLLGTAGLAAFLATAAPSAGIDDPPATDWWWVAAGTGGAVAACLAAARPTTGAARGALLGVATGILYGLASALIKAVVSRFHGDLLALVTDPRLAALVVVSLVGVQVNQNAFQSGRIAAPLTALTLTEPVTGVVVGATAFRETLSLAGARSVLVGVAVAAIGLGVWLAGTPARTTAR
;
A
#
# COMPACT_ATOMS: atom_id res chain seq x y z
N MET A 1 5.28 19.83 -6.14
CA MET A 1 4.70 18.79 -7.03
C MET A 1 5.73 17.91 -7.74
N ILE A 2 6.67 18.45 -8.56
CA ILE A 2 7.66 17.58 -9.27
C ILE A 2 8.49 16.73 -8.30
N VAL A 3 9.01 17.33 -7.22
CA VAL A 3 9.74 16.61 -6.16
C VAL A 3 8.91 15.47 -5.57
N ALA A 4 7.62 15.72 -5.29
CA ALA A 4 6.73 14.71 -4.73
C ALA A 4 6.50 13.54 -5.70
N VAL A 5 6.31 13.84 -6.99
CA VAL A 5 6.13 12.82 -8.04
C VAL A 5 7.38 11.97 -8.19
N VAL A 6 8.54 12.59 -8.34
CA VAL A 6 9.81 11.88 -8.52
C VAL A 6 10.15 11.03 -7.28
N ALA A 7 9.99 11.59 -6.08
CA ALA A 7 10.23 10.87 -4.83
C ALA A 7 9.24 9.71 -4.64
N ALA A 8 7.96 9.89 -5.01
CA ALA A 8 6.96 8.82 -4.93
C ALA A 8 7.24 7.69 -5.93
N LEU A 9 7.67 8.01 -7.16
CA LEU A 9 8.06 6.99 -8.14
C LEU A 9 9.30 6.22 -7.69
N PHE A 10 10.29 6.92 -7.13
CA PHE A 10 11.48 6.28 -6.56
C PHE A 10 11.11 5.39 -5.36
N ALA A 11 10.24 5.87 -4.47
CA ALA A 11 9.72 5.08 -3.36
C ALA A 11 8.98 3.83 -3.86
N ALA A 12 8.13 3.97 -4.88
CA ALA A 12 7.40 2.86 -5.50
C ALA A 12 8.36 1.80 -6.06
N PHE A 13 9.43 2.22 -6.74
CA PHE A 13 10.48 1.32 -7.24
C PHE A 13 11.21 0.60 -6.10
N CYS A 14 11.60 1.31 -5.05
CA CYS A 14 12.29 0.72 -3.91
C CYS A 14 11.39 -0.26 -3.13
N TYR A 15 10.09 0.06 -2.94
CA TYR A 15 9.12 -0.86 -2.36
C TYR A 15 8.92 -2.10 -3.25
N ALA A 16 8.86 -1.93 -4.57
CA ALA A 16 8.78 -3.03 -5.53
C ALA A 16 9.99 -3.98 -5.43
N LEU A 17 11.19 -3.41 -5.35
CA LEU A 17 12.43 -4.19 -5.19
C LEU A 17 12.45 -4.93 -3.85
N SER A 18 12.12 -4.25 -2.75
CA SER A 18 12.04 -4.85 -1.42
C SER A 18 11.05 -6.02 -1.39
N THR A 19 9.82 -5.79 -1.85
CA THR A 19 8.78 -6.82 -1.86
C THR A 19 9.19 -8.02 -2.71
N THR A 20 9.82 -7.81 -3.86
CA THR A 20 10.33 -8.90 -4.70
C THR A 20 11.42 -9.73 -4.00
N ILE A 21 12.35 -9.10 -3.29
CA ILE A 21 13.40 -9.78 -2.51
C ILE A 21 12.76 -10.59 -1.37
N GLN A 22 11.89 -9.97 -0.59
CA GLN A 22 11.22 -10.61 0.55
C GLN A 22 10.31 -11.76 0.10
N GLN A 23 9.56 -11.60 -0.99
CA GLN A 23 8.71 -12.64 -1.56
C GLN A 23 9.53 -13.85 -2.01
N ARG A 24 10.70 -13.65 -2.63
CA ARG A 24 11.61 -14.76 -2.99
C ARG A 24 12.13 -15.51 -1.78
N ALA A 25 12.46 -14.79 -0.70
CA ALA A 25 12.87 -15.42 0.55
C ALA A 25 11.72 -16.21 1.21
N ALA A 26 10.50 -15.67 1.18
CA ALA A 26 9.31 -16.34 1.71
C ALA A 26 8.94 -17.61 0.92
N LYS A 27 9.00 -17.58 -0.43
CA LYS A 27 8.71 -18.74 -1.30
C LYS A 27 9.67 -19.93 -1.07
N ARG A 28 10.83 -19.72 -0.43
CA ARG A 28 11.79 -20.78 -0.09
C ARG A 28 11.48 -21.50 1.23
N GLN A 29 10.48 -21.05 1.99
CA GLN A 29 10.07 -21.67 3.25
C GLN A 29 8.93 -22.68 3.02
N PRO A 30 8.91 -23.82 3.74
CA PRO A 30 7.89 -24.85 3.54
C PRO A 30 6.49 -24.35 3.95
N PRO A 31 5.44 -24.57 3.12
CA PRO A 31 4.08 -24.12 3.43
C PRO A 31 3.49 -24.87 4.63
N ARG A 32 2.82 -24.16 5.56
CA ARG A 32 2.08 -24.75 6.69
C ARG A 32 0.64 -24.23 6.75
N ARG A 33 -0.27 -25.10 7.23
CA ARG A 33 -1.73 -24.98 7.16
C ARG A 33 -2.39 -24.05 8.20
N SER A 34 -1.66 -23.52 9.19
CA SER A 34 -2.23 -22.77 10.32
C SER A 34 -1.41 -21.54 10.70
N TRP A 35 -2.04 -20.59 11.42
CA TRP A 35 -1.47 -19.33 11.93
C TRP A 35 -0.05 -19.53 12.47
N ASP A 36 0.95 -19.14 11.68
CA ASP A 36 2.34 -19.35 12.06
C ASP A 36 2.96 -18.02 12.54
N LEU A 37 2.73 -17.71 13.82
CA LEU A 37 3.38 -16.58 14.50
C LEU A 37 4.91 -16.68 14.48
N ARG A 38 5.47 -17.88 14.25
CA ARG A 38 6.92 -18.12 14.14
C ARG A 38 7.44 -17.93 12.72
N LEU A 39 6.59 -17.72 11.72
CA LEU A 39 7.00 -17.40 10.35
C LEU A 39 7.77 -16.08 10.31
N LEU A 40 7.24 -15.03 10.97
CA LEU A 40 7.87 -13.71 11.02
C LEU A 40 9.25 -13.81 11.70
N TRP A 41 9.34 -14.56 12.79
CA TRP A 41 10.59 -14.82 13.49
C TRP A 41 11.63 -15.57 12.64
N ARG A 42 11.22 -16.56 11.84
CA ARG A 42 12.12 -17.29 10.93
C ARG A 42 12.56 -16.44 9.74
N LEU A 43 11.66 -15.64 9.17
CA LEU A 43 11.98 -14.70 8.09
C LEU A 43 12.95 -13.63 8.58
N LEU A 44 12.73 -13.08 9.77
CA LEU A 44 13.66 -12.15 10.44
C LEU A 44 15.07 -12.74 10.59
N ARG A 45 15.21 -14.06 10.75
CA ARG A 45 16.50 -14.76 10.84
C ARG A 45 17.13 -15.12 9.50
N THR A 46 16.45 -14.87 8.38
CA THR A 46 16.95 -15.24 7.06
C THR A 46 17.67 -14.06 6.41
N TRP A 47 18.97 -14.19 6.13
CA TRP A 47 19.80 -13.13 5.55
C TRP A 47 19.23 -12.58 4.23
N SER A 48 18.66 -13.43 3.38
CA SER A 48 18.04 -13.00 2.12
C SER A 48 16.77 -12.17 2.30
N TRP A 49 16.03 -12.35 3.41
CA TRP A 49 14.89 -11.50 3.75
C TRP A 49 15.36 -10.17 4.36
N GLN A 50 16.45 -10.21 5.13
CA GLN A 50 17.10 -9.02 5.69
C GLN A 50 17.57 -8.03 4.60
N LEU A 51 18.02 -8.53 3.45
CA LEU A 51 18.37 -7.70 2.28
C LEU A 51 17.21 -6.82 1.77
N GLY A 52 15.96 -7.18 2.06
CA GLY A 52 14.79 -6.37 1.71
C GLY A 52 14.64 -5.10 2.56
N TRP A 53 15.31 -4.99 3.72
CA TRP A 53 15.19 -3.81 4.57
C TRP A 53 15.88 -2.58 4.00
N MET A 54 17.02 -2.74 3.31
CA MET A 54 17.70 -1.60 2.68
C MET A 54 16.82 -0.86 1.66
N PRO A 55 16.23 -1.53 0.65
CA PRO A 55 15.29 -0.88 -0.25
C PRO A 55 14.00 -0.44 0.45
N SER A 56 13.54 -1.12 1.51
CA SER A 56 12.39 -0.65 2.30
C SER A 56 12.66 0.68 3.01
N ALA A 57 13.84 0.82 3.61
CA ALA A 57 14.25 2.04 4.29
C ALA A 57 14.39 3.19 3.29
N ALA A 58 15.02 2.94 2.14
CA ALA A 58 15.09 3.91 1.05
C ALA A 58 13.70 4.32 0.55
N ALA A 59 12.79 3.37 0.41
CA ALA A 59 11.41 3.63 0.00
C ALA A 59 10.66 4.49 1.02
N LEU A 60 10.80 4.18 2.32
CA LEU A 60 10.18 4.93 3.41
C LEU A 60 10.69 6.38 3.47
N LEU A 61 12.00 6.58 3.32
CA LEU A 61 12.61 7.91 3.29
C LEU A 61 12.13 8.70 2.06
N ALA A 62 12.09 8.07 0.89
CA ALA A 62 11.58 8.70 -0.32
C ALA A 62 10.08 9.02 -0.23
N GLN A 63 9.29 8.14 0.39
CA GLN A 63 7.87 8.37 0.65
C GLN A 63 7.67 9.54 1.63
N ALA A 64 8.50 9.63 2.68
CA ALA A 64 8.51 10.77 3.58
C ALA A 64 8.79 12.08 2.83
N VAL A 65 9.81 12.10 1.96
CA VAL A 65 10.10 13.26 1.09
C VAL A 65 8.92 13.58 0.18
N ALA A 66 8.26 12.56 -0.40
CA ALA A 66 7.12 12.76 -1.28
C ALA A 66 5.93 13.40 -0.54
N LEU A 67 5.60 12.89 0.65
CA LEU A 67 4.50 13.37 1.49
C LEU A 67 4.76 14.75 2.09
N ARG A 68 6.04 15.13 2.27
CA ARG A 68 6.42 16.48 2.65
C ARG A 68 6.12 17.52 1.57
N HIS A 69 6.17 17.12 0.30
CA HIS A 69 6.08 18.05 -0.85
C HIS A 69 4.81 17.85 -1.69
N GLY A 70 3.87 17.00 -1.23
CA GLY A 70 2.71 16.60 -2.01
C GLY A 70 1.54 16.09 -1.17
N PRO A 71 0.32 16.17 -1.70
CA PRO A 71 -0.87 15.67 -1.03
C PRO A 71 -0.86 14.13 -0.95
N LEU A 72 -1.41 13.59 0.14
CA LEU A 72 -1.53 12.16 0.39
C LEU A 72 -2.34 11.48 -0.72
N ALA A 73 -3.39 12.15 -1.19
CA ALA A 73 -4.22 11.70 -2.30
C ALA A 73 -3.46 11.51 -3.63
N VAL A 74 -2.32 12.18 -3.82
CA VAL A 74 -1.45 11.98 -5.01
C VAL A 74 -0.43 10.89 -4.75
N VAL A 75 0.26 10.95 -3.61
CA VAL A 75 1.39 10.07 -3.33
C VAL A 75 0.95 8.61 -3.28
N GLN A 76 -0.20 8.31 -2.67
CA GLN A 76 -0.68 6.94 -2.48
C GLN A 76 -0.94 6.20 -3.81
N PRO A 77 -1.70 6.77 -4.76
CA PRO A 77 -1.87 6.14 -6.07
C PRO A 77 -0.55 6.01 -6.86
N LEU A 78 0.40 6.96 -6.73
CA LEU A 78 1.73 6.80 -7.33
C LEU A 78 2.49 5.60 -6.76
N LEU A 79 2.43 5.37 -5.45
CA LEU A 79 3.09 4.22 -4.84
C LEU A 79 2.53 2.89 -5.35
N SER A 80 1.24 2.83 -5.68
CA SER A 80 0.61 1.65 -6.28
C SER A 80 1.23 1.25 -7.62
N THR A 81 1.86 2.18 -8.35
CA THR A 81 2.58 1.85 -9.59
C THR A 81 3.77 0.91 -9.37
N GLY A 82 4.31 0.88 -8.14
CA GLY A 82 5.37 -0.03 -7.74
C GLY A 82 4.99 -1.49 -7.95
N LEU A 83 3.71 -1.84 -7.85
CA LEU A 83 3.24 -3.21 -8.13
C LEU A 83 3.52 -3.61 -9.59
N PHE A 84 3.28 -2.71 -10.53
CA PHE A 84 3.56 -2.97 -11.94
C PHE A 84 5.07 -3.10 -12.17
N MET A 85 5.85 -2.25 -11.51
CA MET A 85 7.30 -2.31 -11.56
C MET A 85 7.83 -3.64 -10.99
N ALA A 86 7.22 -4.16 -9.92
CA ALA A 86 7.58 -5.44 -9.32
C ALA A 86 7.37 -6.61 -10.29
N ILE A 87 6.29 -6.58 -11.08
CA ILE A 87 6.02 -7.60 -12.11
C ILE A 87 7.12 -7.57 -13.19
N LEU A 88 7.52 -6.37 -13.64
CA LEU A 88 8.60 -6.21 -14.60
C LEU A 88 9.93 -6.72 -14.03
N ILE A 89 10.25 -6.37 -12.78
CA ILE A 89 11.47 -6.85 -12.08
C ILE A 89 11.45 -8.37 -11.96
N GLU A 90 10.32 -8.98 -11.57
CA GLU A 90 10.19 -10.43 -11.44
C GLU A 90 10.35 -11.11 -12.81
N ALA A 91 9.77 -10.58 -13.88
CA ALA A 91 9.91 -11.11 -15.23
C ALA A 91 11.36 -11.09 -15.72
N VAL A 92 12.06 -9.96 -15.53
CA VAL A 92 13.48 -9.80 -15.87
C VAL A 92 14.32 -10.80 -15.08
N TRP A 93 14.12 -10.88 -13.77
CA TRP A 93 14.90 -11.78 -12.92
C TRP A 93 14.58 -13.26 -13.12
N ALA A 94 13.37 -13.61 -13.56
CA ALA A 94 12.98 -14.99 -13.88
C ALA A 94 13.36 -15.39 -15.31
N ARG A 95 13.92 -14.47 -16.11
CA ARG A 95 14.16 -14.62 -17.56
C ARG A 95 12.94 -15.15 -18.31
N ARG A 96 11.74 -14.74 -17.89
CA ARG A 96 10.48 -15.12 -18.54
C ARG A 96 9.98 -13.95 -19.40
N PRO A 97 9.38 -14.23 -20.57
CA PRO A 97 8.77 -13.18 -21.36
C PRO A 97 7.63 -12.54 -20.57
N VAL A 98 7.61 -11.20 -20.53
CA VAL A 98 6.50 -10.44 -19.95
C VAL A 98 5.23 -10.78 -20.72
N GLN A 99 4.18 -11.26 -20.04
CA GLN A 99 2.97 -11.65 -20.73
C GLN A 99 2.21 -10.40 -21.19
N ARG A 100 1.51 -10.48 -22.33
CA ARG A 100 0.66 -9.38 -22.82
C ARG A 100 -0.32 -8.88 -21.76
N ARG A 101 -0.78 -9.79 -20.90
CA ARG A 101 -1.68 -9.46 -19.79
C ARG A 101 -1.02 -8.59 -18.72
N ASP A 102 0.25 -8.84 -18.40
CA ASP A 102 1.01 -8.04 -17.43
C ASP A 102 1.22 -6.61 -17.96
N LEU A 103 1.47 -6.49 -19.27
CA LEU A 103 1.54 -5.21 -19.97
C LEU A 103 0.20 -4.47 -19.96
N VAL A 104 -0.91 -5.16 -20.24
CA VAL A 104 -2.26 -4.57 -20.19
C VAL A 104 -2.62 -4.12 -18.77
N ALA A 105 -2.32 -4.93 -17.76
CA ALA A 105 -2.52 -4.59 -16.35
C ALA A 105 -1.73 -3.32 -15.96
N THR A 106 -0.46 -3.25 -16.37
CA THR A 106 0.43 -2.10 -16.15
C THR A 106 -0.06 -0.85 -16.86
N LEU A 107 -0.45 -0.96 -18.12
CA LEU A 107 -0.98 0.15 -18.90
C LEU A 107 -2.30 0.68 -18.33
N LEU A 108 -3.23 -0.20 -17.98
CA LEU A 108 -4.52 0.18 -17.38
C LEU A 108 -4.35 0.89 -16.04
N GLY A 109 -3.49 0.36 -15.17
CA GLY A 109 -3.24 0.99 -13.87
C GLY A 109 -2.51 2.33 -13.99
N THR A 110 -1.51 2.43 -14.87
CA THR A 110 -0.78 3.68 -15.11
C THR A 110 -1.68 4.73 -15.76
N ALA A 111 -2.51 4.34 -16.73
CA ALA A 111 -3.47 5.22 -17.38
C ALA A 111 -4.58 5.68 -16.42
N GLY A 112 -5.13 4.76 -15.62
CA GLY A 112 -6.09 5.08 -14.57
C GLY A 112 -5.52 6.07 -13.56
N LEU A 113 -4.29 5.85 -13.10
CA LEU A 113 -3.59 6.77 -12.23
C LEU A 113 -3.39 8.16 -12.87
N ALA A 114 -2.89 8.21 -14.11
CA ALA A 114 -2.68 9.47 -14.81
C ALA A 114 -4.01 10.23 -14.97
N ALA A 115 -5.09 9.53 -15.32
CA ALA A 115 -6.43 10.09 -15.41
C ALA A 115 -6.92 10.61 -14.05
N PHE A 116 -6.71 9.87 -12.97
CA PHE A 116 -7.05 10.31 -11.61
C PHE A 116 -6.32 11.60 -11.26
N LEU A 117 -5.01 11.68 -11.46
CA LEU A 117 -4.21 12.86 -11.13
C LEU A 117 -4.62 14.08 -11.97
N ALA A 118 -4.90 13.88 -13.26
CA ALA A 118 -5.32 14.95 -14.16
C ALA A 118 -6.74 15.46 -13.86
N THR A 119 -7.64 14.58 -13.43
CA THR A 119 -9.06 14.92 -13.22
C THR A 119 -9.36 15.39 -11.81
N ALA A 120 -8.75 14.75 -10.81
CA ALA A 120 -9.02 15.05 -9.40
C ALA A 120 -8.37 16.36 -8.94
N ALA A 121 -7.40 16.90 -9.68
CA ALA A 121 -6.66 18.14 -9.37
C ALA A 121 -6.44 18.37 -7.85
N PRO A 122 -5.83 17.40 -7.15
CA PRO A 122 -5.73 17.40 -5.70
C PRO A 122 -4.92 18.59 -5.19
N SER A 123 -5.47 19.30 -4.21
CA SER A 123 -4.76 20.38 -3.51
C SER A 123 -4.49 20.00 -2.06
N ALA A 124 -3.33 20.44 -1.56
CA ALA A 124 -2.97 20.24 -0.16
C ALA A 124 -3.94 21.00 0.75
N GLY A 125 -4.35 20.37 1.85
CA GLY A 125 -5.13 20.99 2.90
C GLY A 125 -4.24 21.44 4.07
N ILE A 126 -4.57 20.98 5.28
CA ILE A 126 -3.80 21.27 6.50
C ILE A 126 -2.73 20.20 6.74
N ASP A 127 -1.54 20.62 7.17
CA ASP A 127 -0.40 19.72 7.43
C ASP A 127 -0.41 19.09 8.83
N ASP A 128 -1.16 19.69 9.76
CA ASP A 128 -1.27 19.26 11.14
C ASP A 128 -2.74 19.17 11.60
N PRO A 129 -3.42 18.04 11.34
CA PRO A 129 -4.81 17.85 11.76
C PRO A 129 -4.96 17.92 13.28
N PRO A 130 -6.06 18.51 13.80
CA PRO A 130 -6.32 18.56 15.23
C PRO A 130 -6.53 17.15 15.81
N ALA A 131 -6.29 17.00 17.11
CA ALA A 131 -6.38 15.69 17.79
C ALA A 131 -7.78 15.05 17.66
N THR A 132 -8.83 15.85 17.54
CA THR A 132 -10.21 15.38 17.29
C THR A 132 -10.34 14.65 15.96
N ASP A 133 -9.71 15.16 14.89
CA ASP A 133 -9.80 14.57 13.55
C ASP A 133 -9.03 13.23 13.54
N TRP A 134 -7.92 13.13 14.27
CA TRP A 134 -7.20 11.88 14.50
C TRP A 134 -8.01 10.85 15.28
N TRP A 135 -8.82 11.28 16.26
CA TRP A 135 -9.72 10.37 16.98
C TRP A 135 -10.72 9.72 16.03
N TRP A 136 -11.35 10.49 15.14
CA TRP A 136 -12.28 9.96 14.15
C TRP A 136 -11.60 9.05 13.13
N VAL A 137 -10.39 9.39 12.67
CA VAL A 137 -9.59 8.52 11.80
C VAL A 137 -9.26 7.21 12.51
N ALA A 138 -8.79 7.26 13.75
CA ALA A 138 -8.44 6.07 14.53
C ALA A 138 -9.66 5.19 14.80
N ALA A 139 -10.80 5.79 15.18
CA ALA A 139 -12.05 5.06 15.41
C ALA A 139 -12.58 4.42 14.12
N GLY A 140 -12.59 5.16 13.01
CA GLY A 140 -13.07 4.67 11.72
C GLY A 140 -12.18 3.55 11.16
N THR A 141 -10.88 3.76 11.10
CA THR A 141 -9.92 2.75 10.62
C THR A 141 -9.84 1.55 11.55
N GLY A 142 -9.79 1.77 12.87
CA GLY A 142 -9.80 0.70 13.88
C GLY A 142 -11.06 -0.13 13.84
N GLY A 143 -12.24 0.50 13.73
CA GLY A 143 -13.52 -0.18 13.59
C GLY A 143 -13.61 -1.00 12.30
N ALA A 144 -13.18 -0.45 11.16
CA ALA A 144 -13.15 -1.15 9.89
C ALA A 144 -12.20 -2.36 9.91
N VAL A 145 -10.98 -2.19 10.47
CA VAL A 145 -10.03 -3.30 10.66
C VAL A 145 -10.62 -4.37 11.58
N ALA A 146 -11.21 -3.99 12.71
CA ALA A 146 -11.85 -4.93 13.63
C ALA A 146 -12.99 -5.72 12.96
N ALA A 147 -13.82 -5.05 12.15
CA ALA A 147 -14.88 -5.69 11.38
C ALA A 147 -14.32 -6.68 10.35
N CYS A 148 -13.28 -6.31 9.59
CA CYS A 148 -12.60 -7.22 8.67
C CYS A 148 -12.01 -8.44 9.39
N LEU A 149 -11.37 -8.23 10.54
CA LEU A 149 -10.80 -9.32 11.35
C LEU A 149 -11.89 -10.24 11.90
N ALA A 150 -13.01 -9.70 12.38
CA ALA A 150 -14.15 -10.47 12.86
C ALA A 150 -14.79 -11.28 11.74
N ALA A 151 -15.05 -10.64 10.58
CA ALA A 151 -15.57 -11.31 9.39
C ALA A 151 -14.61 -12.36 8.84
N ALA A 152 -13.29 -12.17 9.00
CA ALA A 152 -12.31 -13.15 8.57
C ALA A 152 -12.34 -14.44 9.42
N ARG A 153 -12.75 -14.38 10.69
CA ARG A 153 -12.73 -15.53 11.63
C ARG A 153 -13.44 -16.77 11.10
N PRO A 154 -14.72 -16.72 10.66
CA PRO A 154 -15.42 -17.90 10.14
C PRO A 154 -15.03 -18.25 8.69
N THR A 155 -14.25 -17.41 8.00
CA THR A 155 -13.92 -17.61 6.59
C THR A 155 -12.61 -18.34 6.38
N THR A 156 -12.48 -19.00 5.23
CA THR A 156 -11.25 -19.69 4.80
C THR A 156 -10.89 -19.34 3.36
N GLY A 157 -9.70 -19.75 2.92
CA GLY A 157 -9.26 -19.60 1.53
C GLY A 157 -9.21 -18.13 1.04
N ALA A 158 -9.62 -17.92 -0.21
CA ALA A 158 -9.52 -16.62 -0.86
C ALA A 158 -10.32 -15.50 -0.17
N ALA A 159 -11.50 -15.82 0.38
CA ALA A 159 -12.34 -14.83 1.08
C ALA A 159 -11.66 -14.31 2.34
N ARG A 160 -11.07 -15.22 3.13
CA ARG A 160 -10.25 -14.85 4.29
C ARG A 160 -9.07 -13.98 3.89
N GLY A 161 -8.35 -14.39 2.84
CA GLY A 161 -7.22 -13.62 2.31
C GLY A 161 -7.64 -12.20 1.91
N ALA A 162 -8.73 -12.06 1.17
CA ALA A 162 -9.24 -10.75 0.76
C ALA A 162 -9.59 -9.85 1.96
N LEU A 163 -10.32 -10.37 2.97
CA LEU A 163 -10.67 -9.60 4.17
C LEU A 163 -9.45 -9.11 4.96
N LEU A 164 -8.45 -9.97 5.13
CA LEU A 164 -7.19 -9.59 5.76
C LEU A 164 -6.36 -8.63 4.89
N GLY A 165 -6.46 -8.74 3.56
CA GLY A 165 -5.87 -7.81 2.61
C GLY A 165 -6.49 -6.41 2.71
N VAL A 166 -7.81 -6.30 2.81
CA VAL A 166 -8.52 -5.03 3.08
C VAL A 166 -8.02 -4.41 4.38
N ALA A 167 -8.01 -5.19 5.47
CA ALA A 167 -7.51 -4.72 6.77
C ALA A 167 -6.06 -4.23 6.70
N THR A 168 -5.21 -4.93 5.95
CA THR A 168 -3.82 -4.51 5.74
C THR A 168 -3.73 -3.20 4.97
N GLY A 169 -4.50 -3.04 3.90
CA GLY A 169 -4.52 -1.81 3.12
C GLY A 169 -4.96 -0.60 3.97
N ILE A 170 -5.94 -0.79 4.86
CA ILE A 170 -6.36 0.26 5.82
C ILE A 170 -5.19 0.64 6.75
N LEU A 171 -4.51 -0.35 7.32
CA LEU A 171 -3.38 -0.11 8.24
C LEU A 171 -2.21 0.60 7.54
N TYR A 172 -1.87 0.23 6.31
CA TYR A 172 -0.79 0.87 5.54
C TYR A 172 -1.17 2.27 5.04
N GLY A 173 -2.42 2.48 4.65
CA GLY A 173 -2.93 3.82 4.35
C GLY A 173 -2.88 4.73 5.58
N LEU A 174 -3.24 4.22 6.76
CA LEU A 174 -3.11 4.93 8.02
C LEU A 174 -1.65 5.21 8.39
N ALA A 175 -0.74 4.24 8.21
CA ALA A 175 0.69 4.43 8.40
C ALA A 175 1.22 5.56 7.51
N SER A 176 0.79 5.62 6.25
CA SER A 176 1.16 6.68 5.33
C SER A 176 0.66 8.06 5.77
N ALA A 177 -0.56 8.15 6.29
CA ALA A 177 -1.08 9.38 6.87
C ALA A 177 -0.25 9.83 8.10
N LEU A 178 0.14 8.88 8.96
CA LEU A 178 1.00 9.15 10.10
C LEU A 178 2.40 9.60 9.67
N ILE A 179 2.98 8.99 8.63
CA ILE A 179 4.25 9.46 8.03
C ILE A 179 4.12 10.92 7.60
N LYS A 180 3.04 11.27 6.88
CA LYS A 180 2.81 12.66 6.46
C LYS A 180 2.80 13.62 7.65
N ALA A 181 2.04 13.28 8.70
CA ALA A 181 1.91 14.12 9.90
C ALA A 181 3.19 14.23 10.74
N VAL A 182 4.02 13.18 10.76
CA VAL A 182 5.31 13.19 11.46
C VAL A 182 6.31 14.04 10.68
N VAL A 183 6.36 13.87 9.35
CA VAL A 183 7.33 14.57 8.49
C VAL A 183 6.98 16.05 8.35
N SER A 184 5.69 16.42 8.33
CA SER A 184 5.26 17.82 8.29
C SER A 184 5.68 18.60 9.54
N ARG A 185 5.79 17.94 10.69
CA ARG A 185 6.25 18.53 11.95
C ARG A 185 7.76 18.50 12.14
N PHE A 186 8.49 17.76 11.31
CA PHE A 186 9.94 17.65 11.45
C PHE A 186 10.66 18.89 10.90
N HIS A 187 11.14 19.74 11.82
CA HIS A 187 11.88 20.97 11.51
C HIS A 187 13.37 20.88 11.87
N GLY A 188 13.92 19.67 11.97
CA GLY A 188 15.33 19.42 12.32
C GLY A 188 15.58 19.05 13.77
N ASP A 189 14.58 19.14 14.64
CA ASP A 189 14.67 18.69 16.03
C ASP A 189 14.40 17.18 16.14
N LEU A 190 15.47 16.42 16.41
CA LEU A 190 15.39 14.97 16.60
C LEU A 190 14.67 14.59 17.89
N LEU A 191 14.77 15.39 18.96
CA LEU A 191 14.12 15.09 20.23
C LEU A 191 12.60 15.24 20.12
N ALA A 192 12.14 16.32 19.47
CA ALA A 192 10.72 16.51 19.16
C ALA A 192 10.18 15.38 18.27
N LEU A 193 10.99 14.88 17.33
CA LEU A 193 10.60 13.77 16.46
C LEU A 193 10.39 12.47 17.24
N VAL A 194 11.35 12.09 18.10
CA VAL A 194 11.28 10.80 18.83
C VAL A 194 10.26 10.81 19.96
N THR A 195 9.88 12.00 20.44
CA THR A 195 8.85 12.15 21.48
C THR A 195 7.44 12.39 20.89
N ASP A 196 7.30 12.55 19.57
CA ASP A 196 5.98 12.70 18.95
C ASP A 196 5.17 11.38 19.08
N PRO A 197 4.00 11.40 19.74
CA PRO A 197 3.17 10.21 19.90
C PRO A 197 2.72 9.59 18.55
N ARG A 198 2.70 10.38 17.46
CA ARG A 198 2.39 9.90 16.11
C ARG A 198 3.45 8.96 15.58
N LEU A 199 4.72 9.14 15.98
CA LEU A 199 5.79 8.21 15.62
C LEU A 199 5.57 6.85 16.28
N ALA A 200 5.20 6.83 17.57
CA ALA A 200 4.86 5.59 18.27
C ALA A 200 3.64 4.91 17.63
N ALA A 201 2.60 5.69 17.30
CA ALA A 201 1.43 5.19 16.58
C ALA A 201 1.81 4.60 15.21
N LEU A 202 2.69 5.27 14.46
CA LEU A 202 3.20 4.78 13.17
C LEU A 202 3.88 3.43 13.31
N VAL A 203 4.75 3.27 14.31
CA VAL A 203 5.44 2.01 14.58
C VAL A 203 4.42 0.91 14.91
N VAL A 204 3.49 1.16 15.81
CA VAL A 204 2.45 0.18 16.20
C VAL A 204 1.59 -0.22 15.02
N VAL A 205 1.04 0.75 14.28
CA VAL A 205 0.19 0.51 13.11
C VAL A 205 0.95 -0.26 12.04
N SER A 206 2.22 0.07 11.80
CA SER A 206 3.07 -0.65 10.83
C SER A 206 3.31 -2.09 11.24
N LEU A 207 3.62 -2.35 12.52
CA LEU A 207 3.83 -3.70 13.03
C LEU A 207 2.57 -4.56 12.96
N VAL A 208 1.42 -3.98 13.33
CA VAL A 208 0.11 -4.65 13.22
C VAL A 208 -0.21 -4.90 11.75
N GLY A 209 0.02 -3.91 10.87
CA GLY A 209 -0.16 -4.03 9.42
C GLY A 209 0.66 -5.18 8.84
N VAL A 210 1.95 -5.24 9.16
CA VAL A 210 2.83 -6.35 8.75
C VAL A 210 2.29 -7.69 9.24
N GLN A 211 1.88 -7.78 10.51
CA GLN A 211 1.36 -9.02 11.07
C GLN A 211 0.07 -9.49 10.35
N VAL A 212 -0.88 -8.58 10.12
CA VAL A 212 -2.13 -8.89 9.39
C VAL A 212 -1.82 -9.28 7.94
N ASN A 213 -0.89 -8.58 7.29
CA ASN A 213 -0.45 -8.86 5.93
C ASN A 213 0.11 -10.28 5.78
N GLN A 214 0.99 -10.69 6.69
CA GLN A 214 1.56 -12.04 6.67
C GLN A 214 0.47 -13.11 6.85
N ASN A 215 -0.55 -12.87 7.68
CA ASN A 215 -1.68 -13.78 7.82
C ASN A 215 -2.58 -13.81 6.58
N ALA A 216 -2.74 -12.67 5.90
CA ALA A 216 -3.49 -12.57 4.65
C ALA A 216 -2.90 -13.53 3.59
N PHE A 217 -1.58 -13.52 3.42
CA PHE A 217 -0.89 -14.38 2.46
C PHE A 217 -0.88 -15.87 2.82
N GLN A 218 -1.12 -16.24 4.08
CA GLN A 218 -1.26 -17.64 4.50
C GLN A 218 -2.61 -18.25 4.08
N SER A 219 -3.58 -17.45 3.60
CA SER A 219 -4.94 -17.93 3.26
C SER A 219 -5.02 -18.68 1.92
N GLY A 220 -3.90 -19.20 1.42
CA GLY A 220 -3.82 -20.07 0.24
C GLY A 220 -3.56 -19.33 -1.07
N ARG A 221 -4.53 -18.57 -1.59
CA ARG A 221 -4.38 -17.83 -2.85
C ARG A 221 -3.76 -16.45 -2.62
N ILE A 222 -2.51 -16.25 -3.01
CA ILE A 222 -1.77 -14.97 -2.88
C ILE A 222 -2.47 -13.81 -3.62
N ALA A 223 -3.16 -14.12 -4.72
CA ALA A 223 -3.86 -13.14 -5.56
C ALA A 223 -4.87 -12.28 -4.79
N ALA A 224 -5.75 -12.91 -4.02
CA ALA A 224 -6.86 -12.25 -3.33
C ALA A 224 -6.42 -11.21 -2.27
N PRO A 225 -5.55 -11.54 -1.29
CA PRO A 225 -5.06 -10.57 -0.32
C PRO A 225 -4.26 -9.44 -0.99
N LEU A 226 -3.46 -9.75 -2.01
CA LEU A 226 -2.68 -8.74 -2.73
C LEU A 226 -3.58 -7.74 -3.43
N THR A 227 -4.57 -8.21 -4.20
CA THR A 227 -5.52 -7.34 -4.89
C THR A 227 -6.30 -6.48 -3.91
N ALA A 228 -6.80 -7.07 -2.82
CA ALA A 228 -7.54 -6.34 -1.80
C ALA A 228 -6.69 -5.24 -1.12
N LEU A 229 -5.44 -5.56 -0.76
CA LEU A 229 -4.49 -4.62 -0.16
C LEU A 229 -4.21 -3.44 -1.10
N THR A 230 -3.81 -3.72 -2.34
CA THR A 230 -3.41 -2.69 -3.31
C THR A 230 -4.58 -1.77 -3.69
N LEU A 231 -5.81 -2.27 -3.62
CA LEU A 231 -7.01 -1.45 -3.80
C LEU A 231 -7.33 -0.58 -2.60
N THR A 232 -7.20 -1.14 -1.41
CA THR A 232 -7.70 -0.50 -0.18
C THR A 232 -6.73 0.54 0.37
N GLU A 233 -5.42 0.34 0.20
CA GLU A 233 -4.40 1.28 0.69
C GLU A 233 -4.55 2.69 0.10
N PRO A 234 -4.65 2.88 -1.24
CA PRO A 234 -4.83 4.20 -1.82
C PRO A 234 -6.17 4.84 -1.45
N VAL A 235 -7.24 4.03 -1.40
CA VAL A 235 -8.57 4.51 -0.98
C VAL A 235 -8.52 5.04 0.44
N THR A 236 -7.86 4.32 1.35
CA THR A 236 -7.67 4.76 2.74
C THR A 236 -6.89 6.06 2.79
N GLY A 237 -5.82 6.17 2.01
CA GLY A 237 -5.04 7.41 1.89
C GLY A 237 -5.86 8.60 1.40
N VAL A 238 -6.68 8.42 0.37
CA VAL A 238 -7.57 9.47 -0.14
C VAL A 238 -8.63 9.87 0.88
N VAL A 239 -9.26 8.90 1.55
CA VAL A 239 -10.27 9.18 2.58
C VAL A 239 -9.66 9.96 3.73
N VAL A 240 -8.53 9.50 4.29
CA VAL A 240 -7.85 10.20 5.39
C VAL A 240 -7.33 11.57 4.95
N GLY A 241 -6.83 11.69 3.72
CA GLY A 241 -6.43 12.95 3.11
C GLY A 241 -7.59 13.95 3.04
N ALA A 242 -8.75 13.52 2.56
CA ALA A 242 -9.94 14.36 2.44
C ALA A 242 -10.56 14.71 3.80
N THR A 243 -10.58 13.80 4.77
CA THR A 243 -11.24 14.03 6.06
C THR A 243 -10.35 14.72 7.07
N ALA A 244 -9.16 14.18 7.36
CA ALA A 244 -8.30 14.70 8.42
C ALA A 244 -7.38 15.82 7.91
N PHE A 245 -6.76 15.62 6.75
CA PHE A 245 -5.90 16.63 6.14
C PHE A 245 -6.69 17.68 5.36
N ARG A 246 -8.01 17.50 5.18
CA ARG A 246 -8.88 18.42 4.43
C ARG A 246 -8.35 18.71 3.02
N GLU A 247 -7.66 17.74 2.42
CA GLU A 247 -7.23 17.81 1.03
C GLU A 247 -8.47 17.86 0.14
N THR A 248 -8.49 18.79 -0.82
CA THR A 248 -9.64 18.90 -1.71
C THR A 248 -9.35 18.22 -3.04
N LEU A 249 -10.36 17.51 -3.55
CA LEU A 249 -10.39 16.94 -4.88
C LEU A 249 -11.44 17.67 -5.70
N SER A 250 -11.11 18.03 -6.93
CA SER A 250 -12.05 18.64 -7.86
C SER A 250 -13.02 17.60 -8.41
N LEU A 251 -14.05 17.28 -7.64
CA LEU A 251 -15.04 16.23 -7.96
C LEU A 251 -16.33 16.78 -8.59
N ALA A 252 -16.37 18.04 -9.03
CA ALA A 252 -17.59 18.63 -9.58
C ALA A 252 -17.97 18.04 -10.96
N GLY A 253 -19.26 17.76 -11.17
CA GLY A 253 -19.83 17.33 -12.45
C GLY A 253 -19.18 16.08 -13.01
N ALA A 254 -18.83 16.09 -14.30
CA ALA A 254 -18.23 14.96 -15.02
C ALA A 254 -16.88 14.48 -14.42
N ARG A 255 -16.20 15.30 -13.60
CA ARG A 255 -14.93 14.91 -12.96
C ARG A 255 -15.11 13.79 -11.94
N SER A 256 -16.24 13.74 -11.21
CA SER A 256 -16.54 12.64 -10.29
C SER A 256 -16.62 11.28 -10.99
N VAL A 257 -17.26 11.24 -12.17
CA VAL A 257 -17.38 10.03 -12.99
C VAL A 257 -16.00 9.60 -13.50
N LEU A 258 -15.19 10.54 -13.98
CA LEU A 258 -13.83 10.25 -14.44
C LEU A 258 -12.92 9.72 -13.33
N VAL A 259 -13.03 10.27 -12.12
CA VAL A 259 -12.32 9.77 -10.94
C VAL A 259 -12.78 8.35 -10.58
N GLY A 260 -14.09 8.08 -10.63
CA GLY A 260 -14.63 6.74 -10.41
C GLY A 260 -14.11 5.72 -11.44
N VAL A 261 -14.09 6.09 -12.71
CA VAL A 261 -13.54 5.26 -13.81
C VAL A 261 -12.04 5.01 -13.61
N ALA A 262 -11.29 6.04 -13.21
CA ALA A 262 -9.86 5.94 -12.94
C ALA A 262 -9.56 4.97 -11.80
N VAL A 263 -10.30 5.04 -10.69
CA VAL A 263 -10.20 4.10 -9.57
C VAL A 263 -10.56 2.67 -10.01
N ALA A 264 -11.63 2.51 -10.80
CA ALA A 264 -12.01 1.22 -11.34
C ALA A 264 -10.93 0.62 -12.27
N ALA A 265 -10.29 1.45 -13.10
CA ALA A 265 -9.20 1.03 -13.99
C ALA A 265 -7.95 0.60 -13.21
N ILE A 266 -7.58 1.33 -12.16
CA ILE A 266 -6.50 0.92 -11.24
C ILE A 266 -6.83 -0.43 -10.62
N GLY A 267 -8.05 -0.60 -10.10
CA GLY A 267 -8.50 -1.86 -9.52
C GLY A 267 -8.50 -3.04 -10.48
N LEU A 268 -8.96 -2.81 -11.71
CA LEU A 268 -8.95 -3.83 -12.75
C LEU A 268 -7.51 -4.21 -13.13
N GLY A 269 -6.60 -3.25 -13.29
CA GLY A 269 -5.19 -3.50 -13.56
C GLY A 269 -4.54 -4.36 -12.47
N VAL A 270 -4.77 -4.02 -11.20
CA VAL A 270 -4.29 -4.77 -10.03
C VAL A 270 -4.88 -6.19 -10.00
N TRP A 271 -6.18 -6.34 -10.25
CA TRP A 271 -6.82 -7.65 -10.28
C TRP A 271 -6.30 -8.53 -11.43
N LEU A 272 -6.08 -7.94 -12.60
CA LEU A 272 -5.47 -8.59 -13.76
C LEU A 272 -4.00 -8.97 -13.52
N ALA A 273 -3.26 -8.20 -12.72
CA ALA A 273 -1.91 -8.54 -12.30
C ALA A 273 -1.88 -9.68 -11.27
N GLY A 274 -2.84 -9.69 -10.33
CA GLY A 274 -2.87 -10.65 -9.23
C GLY A 274 -3.37 -12.04 -9.61
N THR A 275 -4.19 -12.17 -10.66
CA THR A 275 -4.71 -13.48 -11.08
C THR A 275 -3.59 -14.32 -11.74
N PRO A 276 -3.51 -15.65 -11.58
CA PRO A 276 -2.58 -16.45 -12.38
C PRO A 276 -3.03 -16.45 -13.85
N ALA A 277 -2.11 -16.51 -14.81
CA ALA A 277 -2.48 -16.92 -16.17
C ALA A 277 -3.12 -18.31 -16.07
N ARG A 278 -4.32 -18.50 -16.63
CA ARG A 278 -4.86 -19.86 -16.78
C ARG A 278 -3.85 -20.61 -17.63
N THR A 279 -3.10 -21.50 -17.01
CA THR A 279 -2.33 -22.51 -17.74
C THR A 279 -3.38 -23.34 -18.46
N THR A 280 -3.60 -23.04 -19.74
CA THR A 280 -4.23 -23.99 -20.64
C THR A 280 -3.29 -25.19 -20.68
N ALA A 281 -3.57 -26.18 -19.84
CA ALA A 281 -3.05 -27.51 -20.04
C ALA A 281 -3.54 -27.97 -21.42
N ARG A 282 -2.60 -28.08 -22.35
CA ARG A 282 -2.71 -28.93 -23.53
C ARG A 282 -1.63 -29.97 -23.41
#